data_AF-A0AAV3S9R7-F1
#
_entry.id   AF-A0AAV3S9R7-F1
#
_cell.length_a   1.000
_cell.length_b   1.000
_cell.length_c   1.000
_cell.angle_alpha   90.00
_cell.angle_beta   90.00
_cell.angle_gamma   90.00
#
_symmetry.space_group_name_H-M   'P 1'
#
loop_
_entity.id
_entity.type
_entity.pdbx_description
1 polymer ?
#
loop_
_entity_poly.entity_id
_entity_poly.type
_entity_poly.pdbx_seq_one_letter_code
_entity_poly.pdbx_strand_id
1 'polypeptide(L)'
;MTVTGLAAANHPRPGTEGNGLTENESATLWSHDADDYTNESTYSQHYGEHRTALQQLANGTDITFTRPPKTAATWTKHDFRDLHASGPETSLHPENADLEDGALIADAHATIFAAQPTTRAHLASGETRTYLAPDGTLRGLVDYRVRYPSTSADWSLTKHQISRVWLTQDGDTIASSTGTQTPTLDYQLQNDRTTTLTLHATIEVRIEQTTTVNGNTVSTMTETDSITVTDSLSGSVYNLAAYPYYATYPNGDAGVAILQSRPWQGYTLTEIGSARVRGVWRFYTARHTGWDTLVTSTRNGETRTQSDAIPVSVHAYPSRIGPVAEPVRTGPEIVETWGINRSSPTPTLGEDVHIDVVNHSYTTTYGVAVRAEQVDRQALHVAGIVRGVNATIFQPQAGSTRHLRESSLTATVLSQNVSAATVRLELRDNQTGAPIDLSQEQRGRPLAQSPAGYIVIGDQHVETNRSGVAVVTLTQPGIYTAQYQPESWLGANPAYVRTQASVRWHPLGTLSGWFNLVFTTGWKLLPFVVMFYAGQRLLRMFGLDRFQNP
;
A
#
# COMPACT_ATOMS: atom_id res chain seq x y z
N MET A 1 28.94 -28.98 20.82
CA MET A 1 27.79 -28.33 21.46
C MET A 1 26.81 -28.00 20.35
N THR A 2 25.78 -28.80 20.19
CA THR A 2 24.69 -28.58 19.25
C THR A 2 23.84 -27.43 19.76
N VAL A 3 23.83 -26.31 19.03
CA VAL A 3 22.87 -25.22 19.22
C VAL A 3 21.53 -25.76 18.73
N THR A 4 20.70 -26.24 19.65
CA THR A 4 19.26 -26.40 19.40
C THR A 4 18.69 -25.00 19.16
N GLY A 5 18.18 -24.75 17.96
CA GLY A 5 17.45 -23.52 17.65
C GLY A 5 16.32 -23.35 18.66
N LEU A 6 16.25 -22.16 19.26
CA LEU A 6 15.13 -21.76 20.12
C LEU A 6 13.86 -21.82 19.25
N ALA A 7 12.93 -22.69 19.63
CA ALA A 7 11.61 -22.72 19.02
C ALA A 7 10.92 -21.38 19.34
N ALA A 8 10.41 -20.70 18.32
CA ALA A 8 9.56 -19.54 18.52
C ALA A 8 8.37 -19.92 19.40
N ALA A 9 7.90 -19.00 20.23
CA ALA A 9 6.70 -19.20 21.04
C ALA A 9 5.52 -19.61 20.13
N ASN A 10 4.82 -20.70 20.46
CA ASN A 10 3.57 -21.02 19.78
C ASN A 10 2.55 -19.94 20.15
N HIS A 11 1.94 -19.30 19.14
CA HIS A 11 0.94 -18.29 19.41
C HIS A 11 -0.26 -18.90 20.16
N PRO A 12 -0.95 -18.13 21.01
CA PRO A 12 -2.10 -18.64 21.74
C PRO A 12 -3.21 -19.09 20.79
N ARG A 13 -3.90 -20.17 21.15
CA ARG A 13 -5.00 -20.67 20.33
C ARG A 13 -6.11 -19.61 20.24
N PRO A 14 -6.73 -19.41 19.06
CA PRO A 14 -7.78 -18.41 18.94
C PRO A 14 -8.94 -18.68 19.92
N GLY A 15 -9.36 -17.65 20.67
CA GLY A 15 -10.47 -17.77 21.61
C GLY A 15 -10.13 -18.38 22.97
N THR A 16 -8.88 -18.80 23.23
CA THR A 16 -8.47 -19.32 24.55
C THR A 16 -8.04 -18.24 25.54
N GLU A 17 -7.96 -16.99 25.10
CA GLU A 17 -7.46 -15.88 25.92
C GLU A 17 -8.48 -14.77 26.15
N GLY A 18 -8.33 -14.09 27.29
CA GLY A 18 -9.12 -12.91 27.69
C GLY A 18 -8.72 -11.61 26.98
N ASN A 19 -8.31 -11.69 25.71
CA ASN A 19 -7.70 -10.60 24.95
C ASN A 19 -8.71 -9.58 24.35
N GLY A 20 -10.01 -9.78 24.56
CA GLY A 20 -11.07 -8.89 24.07
C GLY A 20 -11.40 -9.04 22.59
N LEU A 21 -10.86 -10.06 21.91
CA LEU A 21 -11.19 -10.42 20.54
C LEU A 21 -12.13 -11.63 20.48
N THR A 22 -12.88 -11.72 19.40
CA THR A 22 -13.56 -12.98 19.05
C THR A 22 -12.54 -14.03 18.61
N GLU A 23 -12.95 -15.30 18.62
CA GLU A 23 -12.18 -16.43 18.10
C GLU A 23 -11.71 -16.18 16.64
N ASN A 24 -12.61 -15.69 15.79
CA ASN A 24 -12.31 -15.34 14.41
C ASN A 24 -11.33 -14.16 14.30
N GLU A 25 -11.47 -13.11 15.11
CA GLU A 25 -10.53 -11.99 15.09
C GLU A 25 -9.13 -12.40 15.57
N SER A 26 -9.04 -13.27 16.59
CA SER A 26 -7.76 -13.77 17.11
C SER A 26 -7.02 -14.62 16.08
N ALA A 27 -7.73 -15.38 15.25
CA ALA A 27 -7.15 -16.19 14.19
C ALA A 27 -6.45 -15.38 13.09
N THR A 28 -6.65 -14.05 13.04
CA THR A 28 -6.09 -13.20 11.97
C THR A 28 -4.78 -12.49 12.33
N LEU A 29 -4.23 -12.74 13.52
CA LEU A 29 -3.16 -11.93 14.10
C LEU A 29 -1.74 -12.32 13.70
N TRP A 30 -1.55 -13.56 13.28
CA TRP A 30 -0.25 -14.21 13.17
C TRP A 30 0.07 -14.39 11.70
N SER A 31 1.05 -13.63 11.20
CA SER A 31 1.53 -13.72 9.83
C SER A 31 3.04 -13.82 9.72
N HIS A 32 3.67 -14.32 10.78
CA HIS A 32 5.11 -14.46 10.94
C HIS A 32 5.43 -15.74 11.73
N ASP A 33 4.41 -16.56 11.96
CA ASP A 33 4.48 -17.89 12.51
C ASP A 33 4.69 -18.90 11.39
N ALA A 34 5.27 -20.04 11.73
CA ALA A 34 5.39 -21.14 10.78
C ALA A 34 3.98 -21.63 10.42
N ASP A 35 3.61 -21.51 9.14
CA ASP A 35 2.36 -22.03 8.57
C ASP A 35 2.42 -23.56 8.44
N ASP A 36 2.51 -24.26 9.56
CA ASP A 36 2.46 -25.73 9.62
C ASP A 36 1.00 -26.21 9.53
N TYR A 37 0.52 -26.31 8.28
CA TYR A 37 -0.86 -26.68 8.00
C TYR A 37 -1.26 -28.00 8.68
N THR A 38 -2.14 -27.89 9.68
CA THR A 38 -2.76 -29.04 10.33
C THR A 38 -4.16 -29.27 9.80
N ASN A 39 -4.45 -30.46 9.25
CA ASN A 39 -5.80 -30.78 8.75
C ASN A 39 -6.84 -30.87 9.89
N GLU A 40 -8.12 -30.68 9.54
CA GLU A 40 -9.22 -30.61 10.51
C GLU A 40 -9.39 -31.88 11.36
N SER A 41 -9.20 -33.07 10.76
CA SER A 41 -9.30 -34.32 11.51
C SER A 41 -8.23 -34.45 12.59
N THR A 42 -7.00 -34.02 12.29
CA THR A 42 -5.89 -34.05 13.25
C THR A 42 -6.12 -33.03 14.34
N TYR A 43 -6.58 -31.82 13.98
CA TYR A 43 -6.92 -30.78 14.94
C TYR A 43 -8.02 -31.23 15.91
N SER A 44 -9.13 -31.76 15.39
CA SER A 44 -10.26 -32.23 16.20
C SER A 44 -9.87 -33.39 17.12
N GLN A 45 -9.02 -34.31 16.66
CA GLN A 45 -8.49 -35.39 17.50
C GLN A 45 -7.60 -34.87 18.63
N HIS A 46 -6.81 -33.82 18.38
CA HIS A 46 -5.87 -33.29 19.38
C HIS A 46 -6.54 -32.36 20.39
N TYR A 47 -7.46 -31.50 19.95
CA TYR A 47 -8.06 -30.45 20.78
C TYR A 47 -9.52 -30.71 21.17
N GLY A 48 -10.18 -31.70 20.58
CA GLY A 48 -11.57 -32.05 20.90
C GLY A 48 -12.61 -31.04 20.39
N GLU A 49 -12.22 -30.14 19.48
CA GLU A 49 -13.07 -29.07 18.94
C GLU A 49 -12.85 -28.91 17.43
N HIS A 50 -13.76 -28.19 16.77
CA HIS A 50 -13.70 -27.92 15.33
C HIS A 50 -13.32 -26.49 15.04
N ARG A 51 -12.49 -26.28 14.01
CA ARG A 51 -12.16 -24.92 13.59
C ARG A 51 -13.30 -24.27 12.82
N THR A 52 -13.43 -22.96 12.96
CA THR A 52 -14.21 -22.13 12.05
C THR A 52 -13.57 -22.08 10.66
N ALA A 53 -14.35 -21.72 9.63
CA ALA A 53 -13.81 -21.57 8.28
C ALA A 53 -12.66 -20.56 8.18
N LEU A 54 -12.69 -19.50 9.01
CA LEU A 54 -11.62 -18.50 9.03
C LEU A 54 -10.36 -19.05 9.70
N GLN A 55 -10.48 -19.80 10.78
CA GLN A 55 -9.34 -20.48 11.42
C GLN A 55 -8.70 -21.52 10.50
N GLN A 56 -9.49 -22.26 9.72
CA GLN A 56 -8.94 -23.19 8.74
C GLN A 56 -8.15 -22.48 7.65
N LEU A 57 -8.60 -21.28 7.22
CA LEU A 57 -7.87 -20.45 6.27
C LEU A 57 -6.58 -19.92 6.90
N ALA A 58 -6.67 -19.34 8.09
CA ALA A 58 -5.52 -18.78 8.82
C ALA A 58 -4.46 -19.84 9.16
N ASN A 59 -4.84 -21.10 9.33
CA ASN A 59 -3.93 -22.22 9.56
C ASN A 59 -3.07 -22.60 8.33
N GLY A 60 -3.35 -22.06 7.14
CA GLY A 60 -2.57 -22.35 5.94
C GLY A 60 -2.09 -21.13 5.16
N THR A 61 -2.47 -19.92 5.57
CA THR A 61 -2.04 -18.67 4.93
C THR A 61 -2.40 -17.46 5.78
N ASP A 62 -1.60 -16.41 5.64
CA ASP A 62 -1.85 -15.11 6.26
C ASP A 62 -3.14 -14.42 5.83
N ILE A 63 -3.84 -13.86 6.82
CA ILE A 63 -5.05 -13.09 6.59
C ILE A 63 -4.71 -11.63 6.32
N THR A 64 -5.22 -11.11 5.19
CA THR A 64 -4.95 -9.73 4.77
C THR A 64 -6.19 -8.86 4.78
N PHE A 65 -6.03 -7.61 5.20
CA PHE A 65 -7.10 -6.65 5.36
C PHE A 65 -7.06 -5.56 4.29
N THR A 66 -8.23 -4.99 4.02
CA THR A 66 -8.39 -3.87 3.08
C THR A 66 -8.22 -2.50 3.75
N ARG A 67 -8.20 -2.46 5.09
CA ARG A 67 -8.00 -1.30 5.96
C ARG A 67 -7.12 -1.72 7.15
N PRO A 68 -6.40 -0.78 7.80
CA PRO A 68 -5.65 -1.08 9.01
C PRO A 68 -6.57 -1.68 10.08
N PRO A 69 -6.40 -2.95 10.49
CA PRO A 69 -7.32 -3.61 11.40
C PRO A 69 -7.17 -3.07 12.82
N LYS A 70 -8.26 -3.15 13.60
CA LYS A 70 -8.24 -2.80 15.04
C LYS A 70 -7.64 -3.90 15.92
N THR A 71 -7.57 -5.12 15.40
CA THR A 71 -7.32 -6.36 16.16
C THR A 71 -5.96 -6.32 16.86
N ALA A 72 -4.91 -5.85 16.18
CA ALA A 72 -3.57 -5.67 16.76
C ALA A 72 -3.57 -4.77 18.02
N ALA A 73 -4.29 -3.65 17.96
CA ALA A 73 -4.37 -2.71 19.09
C ALA A 73 -5.22 -3.25 20.24
N THR A 74 -6.31 -3.96 19.93
CA THR A 74 -7.11 -4.64 20.95
C THR A 74 -6.29 -5.72 21.65
N TRP A 75 -5.64 -6.62 20.90
CA TRP A 75 -4.77 -7.67 21.45
C TRP A 75 -3.72 -7.07 22.38
N THR A 76 -2.85 -6.23 21.84
CA THR A 76 -1.69 -5.67 22.55
C THR A 76 -2.09 -4.93 23.83
N LYS A 77 -3.24 -4.24 23.83
CA LYS A 77 -3.73 -3.55 25.02
C LYS A 77 -4.12 -4.51 26.14
N HIS A 78 -4.75 -5.63 25.81
CA HIS A 78 -5.21 -6.61 26.79
C HIS A 78 -4.04 -7.45 27.29
N ASP A 79 -3.22 -7.90 26.36
CA ASP A 79 -2.06 -8.75 26.56
C ASP A 79 -0.95 -8.06 27.38
N PHE A 80 -0.83 -6.73 27.26
CA PHE A 80 0.03 -5.93 28.14
C PHE A 80 -0.34 -6.06 29.64
N ARG A 81 -1.58 -6.45 29.98
CA ARG A 81 -1.99 -6.64 31.38
C ARG A 81 -1.49 -7.95 31.97
N ASP A 82 -1.07 -8.88 31.12
CA ASP A 82 -0.52 -10.16 31.52
C ASP A 82 0.97 -10.04 31.89
N LEU A 83 1.61 -8.90 31.58
CA LEU A 83 2.91 -8.53 32.14
C LEU A 83 2.80 -8.16 33.61
N HIS A 84 3.38 -9.02 34.44
CA HIS A 84 3.52 -8.79 35.87
C HIS A 84 4.99 -8.54 36.17
N ALA A 85 5.27 -7.35 36.67
CA ALA A 85 6.63 -7.00 37.02
C ALA A 85 7.11 -7.75 38.27
N SER A 86 8.42 -7.97 38.34
CA SER A 86 9.00 -8.81 39.38
C SER A 86 9.32 -8.04 40.67
N GLY A 87 9.66 -8.80 41.73
CA GLY A 87 10.04 -8.24 43.03
C GLY A 87 11.51 -7.79 43.06
N PRO A 88 11.99 -7.19 44.17
CA PRO A 88 13.31 -6.54 44.21
C PRO A 88 14.51 -7.47 44.01
N GLU A 89 14.37 -8.79 44.08
CA GLU A 89 15.47 -9.76 43.89
C GLU A 89 15.56 -10.32 42.47
N THR A 90 14.62 -9.92 41.61
CA THR A 90 14.41 -10.49 40.28
C THR A 90 14.30 -9.34 39.26
N SER A 91 14.75 -9.56 38.04
CA SER A 91 14.44 -8.70 36.89
C SER A 91 13.81 -9.56 35.80
N LEU A 92 12.65 -9.14 35.27
CA LEU A 92 11.96 -9.78 34.17
C LEU A 92 12.05 -8.91 32.92
N HIS A 93 12.67 -9.41 31.85
CA HIS A 93 12.88 -8.63 30.63
C HIS A 93 12.75 -9.51 29.37
N PRO A 94 12.36 -8.95 28.21
CA PRO A 94 12.47 -9.66 26.95
C PRO A 94 13.93 -9.89 26.56
N GLU A 95 14.19 -10.84 25.66
CA GLU A 95 15.56 -11.19 25.25
C GLU A 95 16.29 -10.03 24.54
N ASN A 96 15.55 -9.12 23.94
CA ASN A 96 16.11 -7.96 23.24
C ASN A 96 16.19 -6.69 24.12
N ALA A 97 16.02 -6.80 25.43
CA ALA A 97 16.15 -5.67 26.33
C ALA A 97 17.61 -5.21 26.46
N ASP A 98 17.83 -3.89 26.39
CA ASP A 98 19.11 -3.28 26.72
C ASP A 98 19.21 -3.13 28.25
N LEU A 99 20.10 -3.91 28.86
CA LEU A 99 20.28 -3.97 30.31
C LEU A 99 21.41 -3.05 30.77
N GLU A 100 21.20 -2.35 31.87
CA GLU A 100 22.21 -1.53 32.53
C GLU A 100 22.34 -1.88 34.02
N ASP A 101 23.56 -1.68 34.54
CA ASP A 101 23.93 -1.95 35.93
C ASP A 101 24.34 -0.65 36.63
N GLY A 102 23.84 -0.46 37.84
CA GLY A 102 24.32 0.51 38.83
C GLY A 102 25.26 -0.14 39.86
N ALA A 103 25.46 0.54 40.98
CA ALA A 103 26.19 -0.02 42.13
C ALA A 103 25.34 -1.09 42.85
N LEU A 104 24.09 -0.73 43.19
CA LEU A 104 23.11 -1.54 43.91
C LEU A 104 21.96 -2.01 43.03
N ILE A 105 21.88 -1.53 41.79
CA ILE A 105 20.86 -1.89 40.82
C ILE A 105 21.53 -2.77 39.76
N ALA A 106 20.90 -3.87 39.36
CA ALA A 106 21.38 -4.75 38.31
C ALA A 106 20.26 -5.19 37.37
N ASP A 107 20.64 -5.50 36.13
CA ASP A 107 19.74 -5.91 35.04
C ASP A 107 18.57 -4.93 34.87
N ALA A 108 18.84 -3.63 35.05
CA ALA A 108 17.83 -2.60 34.92
C ALA A 108 17.58 -2.28 33.46
N HIS A 109 16.32 -2.13 33.10
CA HIS A 109 15.95 -1.78 31.73
C HIS A 109 14.64 -0.99 31.70
N ALA A 110 14.45 -0.26 30.62
CA ALA A 110 13.12 0.14 30.15
C ALA A 110 12.99 -0.45 28.75
N THR A 111 11.91 -1.15 28.45
CA THR A 111 11.69 -1.73 27.12
C THR A 111 10.29 -1.40 26.63
N ILE A 112 10.20 -0.88 25.42
CA ILE A 112 8.94 -0.53 24.77
C ILE A 112 8.23 -1.83 24.38
N PHE A 113 7.05 -2.03 24.96
CA PHE A 113 6.15 -3.12 24.58
C PHE A 113 5.48 -2.82 23.25
N ALA A 114 4.86 -1.64 23.14
CA ALA A 114 4.29 -1.17 21.88
C ALA A 114 3.99 0.34 21.92
N ALA A 115 4.01 0.96 20.74
CA ALA A 115 3.33 2.23 20.49
C ALA A 115 2.18 1.98 19.51
N GLN A 116 0.98 2.51 19.80
CA GLN A 116 -0.22 2.30 18.99
C GLN A 116 -1.13 3.54 18.97
N PRO A 117 -1.79 3.84 17.84
CA PRO A 117 -1.72 3.15 16.56
C PRO A 117 -0.41 3.39 15.81
N THR A 118 0.15 2.32 15.23
CA THR A 118 1.33 2.38 14.37
C THR A 118 1.15 1.43 13.20
N THR A 119 1.82 1.73 12.08
CA THR A 119 1.86 0.86 10.91
C THR A 119 3.28 0.75 10.39
N ARG A 120 3.81 -0.47 10.29
CA ARG A 120 5.08 -0.75 9.61
C ARG A 120 4.83 -0.93 8.11
N ALA A 121 5.24 0.03 7.29
CA ALA A 121 5.07 -0.03 5.85
C ALA A 121 6.29 -0.65 5.16
N HIS A 122 6.05 -1.66 4.32
CA HIS A 122 7.03 -2.31 3.45
C HIS A 122 7.01 -1.59 2.10
N LEU A 123 8.00 -0.73 1.85
CA LEU A 123 7.94 0.23 0.75
C LEU A 123 8.77 -0.17 -0.47
N ALA A 124 9.93 -0.77 -0.26
CA ALA A 124 10.81 -1.26 -1.32
C ALA A 124 11.76 -2.32 -0.76
N SER A 125 12.57 -2.96 -1.62
CA SER A 125 13.62 -3.87 -1.16
C SER A 125 14.56 -3.16 -0.19
N GLY A 126 14.66 -3.67 1.05
CA GLY A 126 15.45 -3.08 2.12
C GLY A 126 14.89 -1.78 2.72
N GLU A 127 13.71 -1.32 2.30
CA GLU A 127 13.08 -0.10 2.82
C GLU A 127 11.76 -0.42 3.54
N THR A 128 11.82 -0.41 4.87
CA THR A 128 10.63 -0.38 5.72
C THR A 128 10.55 0.94 6.47
N ARG A 129 9.34 1.40 6.80
CA ARG A 129 9.13 2.61 7.60
C ARG A 129 8.01 2.41 8.61
N THR A 130 8.30 2.68 9.87
CA THR A 130 7.28 2.74 10.93
C THR A 130 6.60 4.10 10.89
N TYR A 131 5.30 4.10 10.65
CA TYR A 131 4.46 5.29 10.72
C TYR A 131 3.76 5.34 12.08
N LEU A 132 3.97 6.43 12.80
CA LEU A 132 3.41 6.69 14.13
C LEU A 132 2.17 7.56 13.97
N ALA A 133 1.04 7.18 14.57
CA ALA A 133 -0.10 8.09 14.65
C ALA A 133 0.32 9.38 15.40
N PRO A 134 -0.19 10.56 15.01
CA PRO A 134 0.06 11.79 15.75
C PRO A 134 -0.41 11.69 17.21
N ASP A 135 -1.57 11.09 17.43
CA ASP A 135 -2.09 10.79 18.77
C ASP A 135 -2.07 9.28 19.01
N GLY A 136 -1.53 8.85 20.15
CA GLY A 136 -1.45 7.43 20.48
C GLY A 136 -1.03 7.17 21.92
N THR A 137 -0.77 5.90 22.21
CA THR A 137 -0.35 5.41 23.52
C THR A 137 0.89 4.56 23.37
N LEU A 138 1.89 4.80 24.22
CA LEU A 138 3.07 3.95 24.39
C LEU A 138 2.94 3.12 25.66
N ARG A 139 3.31 1.84 25.58
CA ARG A 139 3.36 0.88 26.68
C ARG A 139 4.79 0.39 26.81
N GLY A 140 5.28 0.27 28.04
CA GLY A 140 6.60 -0.25 28.32
C GLY A 140 6.64 -1.15 29.55
N LEU A 141 7.74 -1.88 29.68
CA LEU A 141 8.12 -2.65 30.87
C LEU A 141 9.41 -2.05 31.41
N VAL A 142 9.43 -1.75 32.70
CA VAL A 142 10.60 -1.31 33.43
C VAL A 142 10.79 -2.30 34.56
N ASP A 143 11.91 -3.02 34.57
CA ASP A 143 12.23 -3.93 35.66
C ASP A 143 13.72 -3.88 36.01
N TYR A 144 14.05 -4.37 37.21
CA TYR A 144 15.40 -4.38 37.76
C TYR A 144 15.46 -5.25 39.01
N ARG A 145 16.66 -5.73 39.36
CA ARG A 145 16.91 -6.33 40.67
C ARG A 145 17.90 -5.52 41.51
N VAL A 146 17.76 -5.64 42.81
CA VAL A 146 18.68 -5.09 43.80
C VAL A 146 19.85 -6.06 43.98
N ARG A 147 21.06 -5.50 44.01
CA ARG A 147 22.29 -6.21 44.31
C ARG A 147 22.88 -5.65 45.59
N TYR A 148 23.07 -6.52 46.58
CA TYR A 148 23.73 -6.15 47.82
C TYR A 148 25.26 -6.22 47.70
N PRO A 149 26.01 -5.37 48.42
CA PRO A 149 27.45 -5.48 48.53
C PRO A 149 27.87 -6.86 49.07
N SER A 150 28.99 -7.39 48.58
CA SER A 150 29.50 -8.73 48.92
C SER A 150 30.16 -8.84 50.32
N THR A 151 29.90 -7.88 51.20
CA THR A 151 30.46 -7.87 52.56
C THR A 151 29.71 -8.83 53.48
N SER A 152 30.34 -9.31 54.56
CA SER A 152 29.73 -10.21 55.55
C SER A 152 28.70 -9.52 56.45
N ALA A 153 28.08 -8.44 55.96
CA ALA A 153 27.23 -7.56 56.72
C ALA A 153 25.76 -7.83 56.41
N ASP A 154 24.91 -7.67 57.44
CA ASP A 154 23.46 -7.74 57.29
C ASP A 154 22.94 -6.44 56.66
N TRP A 155 22.70 -6.49 55.35
CA TRP A 155 22.03 -5.44 54.59
C TRP A 155 20.53 -5.73 54.50
N SER A 156 19.71 -4.68 54.60
CA SER A 156 18.27 -4.74 54.38
C SER A 156 17.85 -3.72 53.33
N LEU A 157 16.87 -4.07 52.49
CA LEU A 157 16.26 -3.12 51.57
C LEU A 157 15.28 -2.22 52.33
N THR A 158 15.53 -0.92 52.31
CA THR A 158 14.63 0.05 52.96
C THR A 158 13.73 0.76 51.96
N LYS A 159 14.20 0.94 50.72
CA LYS A 159 13.42 1.55 49.64
C LYS A 159 13.86 1.02 48.29
N HIS A 160 12.91 0.66 47.44
CA HIS A 160 13.11 0.54 46.01
C HIS A 160 11.88 1.10 45.31
N GLN A 161 12.09 1.87 44.25
CA GLN A 161 11.00 2.41 43.45
C GLN A 161 11.50 2.80 42.07
N ILE A 162 10.57 2.84 41.12
CA ILE A 162 10.73 3.70 39.95
C ILE A 162 10.25 5.08 40.39
N SER A 163 11.09 6.10 40.32
CA SER A 163 10.72 7.44 40.78
C SER A 163 10.05 8.26 39.69
N ARG A 164 10.41 8.01 38.42
CA ARG A 164 9.86 8.74 37.28
C ARG A 164 9.89 7.89 36.02
N VAL A 165 8.83 7.99 35.21
CA VAL A 165 8.81 7.52 33.82
C VAL A 165 8.35 8.64 32.92
N TRP A 166 9.07 8.89 31.82
CA TRP A 166 8.70 9.90 30.85
C TRP A 166 9.04 9.49 29.43
N LEU A 167 8.31 10.06 28.48
CA LEU A 167 8.49 9.87 27.05
C LEU A 167 9.00 11.15 26.44
N THR A 168 10.01 11.04 25.59
CA THR A 168 10.55 12.15 24.82
C THR A 168 10.36 11.94 23.32
N GLN A 169 10.14 13.03 22.59
CA GLN A 169 10.22 13.10 21.13
C GLN A 169 11.48 13.89 20.77
N ASP A 170 12.46 13.26 20.13
CA ASP A 170 13.72 13.91 19.73
C ASP A 170 14.42 14.69 20.89
N GLY A 171 14.25 14.22 22.13
CA GLY A 171 14.80 14.83 23.35
C GLY A 171 13.81 15.69 24.16
N ASP A 172 12.72 16.16 23.56
CA ASP A 172 11.72 16.98 24.26
C ASP A 172 10.70 16.10 24.98
N THR A 173 10.43 16.35 26.26
CA THR A 173 9.44 15.56 27.02
C THR A 173 8.02 15.85 26.54
N ILE A 174 7.31 14.82 26.09
CA ILE A 174 5.93 14.92 25.58
C ILE A 174 4.89 14.27 26.48
N ALA A 175 5.30 13.34 27.34
CA ALA A 175 4.43 12.68 28.31
C ALA A 175 5.22 12.22 29.52
N SER A 176 4.55 12.10 30.66
CA SER A 176 5.14 11.56 31.90
C SER A 176 4.08 10.90 32.75
N SER A 177 4.49 9.89 33.52
CA SER A 177 3.65 9.21 34.51
C SER A 177 4.41 9.12 35.84
N THR A 178 3.66 8.86 36.91
CA THR A 178 4.27 8.37 38.16
C THR A 178 4.98 7.05 37.90
N GLY A 179 6.02 6.77 38.68
CA GLY A 179 6.80 5.55 38.53
C GLY A 179 5.98 4.28 38.75
N THR A 180 6.05 3.39 37.76
CA THR A 180 5.43 2.06 37.76
C THR A 180 6.24 1.19 36.80
N GLN A 181 6.25 -0.12 37.04
CA GLN A 181 6.99 -1.08 36.19
C GLN A 181 6.28 -1.34 34.85
N THR A 182 4.98 -1.04 34.73
CA THR A 182 4.21 -1.19 33.47
C THR A 182 3.61 0.14 33.01
N PRO A 183 4.45 1.15 32.66
CA PRO A 183 3.97 2.47 32.30
C PRO A 183 3.10 2.46 31.02
N THR A 184 2.04 3.26 31.05
CA THR A 184 1.22 3.61 29.89
C THR A 184 1.23 5.11 29.73
N LEU A 185 1.70 5.61 28.60
CA LEU A 185 1.90 7.03 28.32
C LEU A 185 1.15 7.41 27.04
N ASP A 186 0.10 8.22 27.19
CA ASP A 186 -0.55 8.85 26.04
C ASP A 186 0.33 9.98 25.52
N TYR A 187 0.45 10.09 24.20
CA TYR A 187 1.32 11.04 23.54
C TYR A 187 0.61 11.80 22.43
N GLN A 188 1.12 13.00 22.14
CA GLN A 188 0.76 13.80 20.97
C GLN A 188 2.04 14.26 20.27
N LEU A 189 2.30 13.71 19.09
CA LEU A 189 3.50 13.97 18.31
C LEU A 189 3.36 15.26 17.51
N GLN A 190 4.45 16.03 17.49
CA GLN A 190 4.53 17.26 16.72
C GLN A 190 5.24 17.03 15.38
N ASN A 191 4.87 17.83 14.38
CA ASN A 191 5.43 17.84 13.02
C ASN A 191 5.18 16.56 12.23
N ASP A 192 5.53 16.53 10.93
CA ASP A 192 5.35 15.38 10.04
C ASP A 192 6.67 14.67 9.69
N ARG A 193 7.71 14.87 10.50
CA ARG A 193 9.07 14.37 10.19
C ARG A 193 9.34 12.97 10.73
N THR A 194 10.49 12.42 10.34
CA THR A 194 11.13 11.32 11.06
C THR A 194 11.46 11.78 12.47
N THR A 195 11.18 10.92 13.45
CA THR A 195 11.32 11.21 14.86
C THR A 195 11.68 9.96 15.64
N THR A 196 12.27 10.14 16.82
CA THR A 196 12.57 9.07 17.76
C THR A 196 11.80 9.30 19.06
N LEU A 197 10.98 8.33 19.42
CA LEU A 197 10.34 8.27 20.73
C LEU A 197 11.27 7.54 21.68
N THR A 198 11.66 8.15 22.80
CA THR A 198 12.50 7.49 23.80
C THR A 198 11.77 7.44 25.13
N LEU A 199 11.53 6.23 25.61
CA LEU A 199 11.03 5.93 26.94
C LEU A 199 12.19 6.01 27.92
N HIS A 200 12.00 6.72 29.02
CA HIS A 200 12.98 6.86 30.09
C HIS A 200 12.35 6.43 31.40
N ALA A 201 13.12 5.73 32.24
CA ALA A 201 12.72 5.42 33.60
C ALA A 201 13.88 5.60 34.58
N THR A 202 13.65 6.33 35.68
CA THR A 202 14.62 6.46 36.76
C THR A 202 14.27 5.50 37.89
N ILE A 203 15.23 4.65 38.24
CA ILE A 203 15.14 3.69 39.33
C ILE A 203 15.94 4.22 40.51
N GLU A 204 15.41 4.05 41.72
CA GLU A 204 16.05 4.45 42.97
C GLU A 204 15.98 3.31 43.98
N VAL A 205 17.14 2.96 44.54
CA VAL A 205 17.29 1.94 45.57
C VAL A 205 17.99 2.54 46.78
N ARG A 206 17.56 2.13 47.98
CA ARG A 206 18.20 2.43 49.25
C ARG A 206 18.28 1.17 50.09
N ILE A 207 19.49 0.85 50.52
CA ILE A 207 19.75 -0.24 51.46
C ILE A 207 20.33 0.31 52.75
N GLU A 208 20.16 -0.45 53.82
CA GLU A 208 20.65 -0.11 55.14
C GLU A 208 21.40 -1.29 55.75
N GLN A 209 22.60 -1.03 56.22
CA GLN A 209 23.39 -1.98 57.01
C GLN A 209 23.19 -1.68 58.49
N THR A 210 22.77 -2.67 59.25
CA THR A 210 22.69 -2.57 60.71
C THR A 210 23.81 -3.37 61.35
N THR A 211 24.72 -2.72 62.06
CA THR A 211 25.76 -3.40 62.84
C THR A 211 25.27 -3.57 64.27
N THR A 212 25.10 -4.81 64.70
CA THR A 212 24.73 -5.13 66.09
C THR A 212 25.93 -5.69 66.85
N VAL A 213 26.10 -5.25 68.10
CA VAL A 213 27.09 -5.80 69.04
C VAL A 213 26.34 -6.17 70.32
N ASN A 214 26.45 -7.43 70.75
CA ASN A 214 25.75 -7.97 71.92
C ASN A 214 24.22 -7.75 71.88
N GLY A 215 23.61 -7.82 70.69
CA GLY A 215 22.17 -7.63 70.48
C GLY A 215 21.70 -6.17 70.45
N ASN A 216 22.59 -5.20 70.62
CA ASN A 216 22.27 -3.77 70.50
C ASN A 216 22.76 -3.24 69.16
N THR A 217 21.93 -2.46 68.46
CA THR A 217 22.33 -1.72 67.26
C THR A 217 23.36 -0.64 67.64
N VAL A 218 24.55 -0.72 67.05
CA VAL A 218 25.68 0.18 67.34
C VAL A 218 25.87 1.20 66.22
N SER A 219 25.65 0.80 64.96
CA SER A 219 25.66 1.75 63.84
C SER A 219 24.73 1.32 62.74
N THR A 220 24.27 2.31 62.00
CA THR A 220 23.44 2.15 60.82
C THR A 220 24.09 2.91 59.68
N MET A 221 24.35 2.23 58.56
CA MET A 221 24.92 2.83 57.34
C MET A 221 23.90 2.72 56.22
N THR A 222 23.61 3.81 55.54
CA THR A 222 22.68 3.86 54.42
C THR A 222 23.44 4.06 53.12
N GLU A 223 23.15 3.23 52.13
CA GLU A 223 23.63 3.41 50.76
C GLU A 223 22.45 3.61 49.82
N THR A 224 22.64 4.47 48.82
CA THR A 224 21.63 4.77 47.80
C THR A 224 22.24 4.66 46.42
N ASP A 225 21.44 4.17 45.49
CA ASP A 225 21.80 4.11 44.07
C ASP A 225 20.65 4.60 43.21
N SER A 226 20.98 5.21 42.07
CA SER A 226 20.00 5.64 41.09
C SER A 226 20.56 5.58 39.68
N ILE A 227 19.79 4.97 38.78
CA ILE A 227 20.10 4.84 37.37
C ILE A 227 18.90 5.28 36.53
N THR A 228 19.15 5.80 35.34
CA THR A 228 18.12 6.09 34.34
C THR A 228 18.38 5.22 33.12
N VAL A 229 17.39 4.39 32.80
CA VAL A 229 17.43 3.43 31.69
C VAL A 229 16.47 3.86 30.59
N THR A 230 16.76 3.50 29.35
CA THR A 230 16.02 3.99 28.18
C THR A 230 15.85 2.95 27.08
N ASP A 231 14.77 3.09 26.30
CA ASP A 231 14.59 2.41 25.02
C ASP A 231 13.92 3.34 24.01
N SER A 232 14.20 3.15 22.73
CA SER A 232 13.86 4.07 21.65
C SER A 232 13.15 3.39 20.48
N LEU A 233 12.05 4.01 20.04
CA LEU A 233 11.33 3.67 18.82
C LEU A 233 11.49 4.76 17.77
N SER A 234 12.18 4.44 16.67
CA SER A 234 12.30 5.32 15.51
C SER A 234 11.11 5.17 14.56
N GLY A 235 10.58 6.28 14.06
CA GLY A 235 9.46 6.28 13.11
C GLY A 235 9.28 7.61 12.38
N SER A 236 8.21 7.72 11.60
CA SER A 236 7.77 8.97 10.98
C SER A 236 6.38 9.31 11.51
N VAL A 237 6.19 10.53 11.99
CA VAL A 237 4.84 11.01 12.35
C VAL A 237 3.98 10.98 11.09
N TYR A 238 2.84 10.33 11.18
CA TYR A 238 1.95 10.10 10.05
C TYR A 238 0.90 11.20 9.96
N ASN A 239 1.25 12.30 9.29
CA ASN A 239 0.33 13.38 8.98
C ASN A 239 -0.04 13.31 7.49
N LEU A 240 -1.28 12.92 7.20
CA LEU A 240 -1.78 12.77 5.84
C LEU A 240 -2.50 14.04 5.40
N ALA A 241 -2.11 14.56 4.23
CA ALA A 241 -2.79 15.67 3.56
C ALA A 241 -3.31 15.19 2.21
N ALA A 242 -4.46 15.71 1.80
CA ALA A 242 -5.09 15.43 0.52
C ALA A 242 -5.46 16.72 -0.23
N TYR A 243 -5.20 16.74 -1.53
CA TYR A 243 -5.40 17.87 -2.43
C TYR A 243 -6.34 17.44 -3.57
N PRO A 244 -7.64 17.78 -3.47
CA PRO A 244 -8.62 17.37 -4.47
C PRO A 244 -8.67 18.31 -5.68
N TYR A 245 -8.83 17.72 -6.85
CA TYR A 245 -9.15 18.37 -8.12
C TYR A 245 -10.47 17.82 -8.65
N TYR A 246 -11.24 18.67 -9.32
CA TYR A 246 -12.58 18.33 -9.77
C TYR A 246 -12.78 18.60 -11.25
N ALA A 247 -13.66 17.82 -11.86
CA ALA A 247 -14.10 17.95 -13.23
C ALA A 247 -15.59 17.59 -13.35
N THR A 248 -16.23 18.07 -14.40
CA THR A 248 -17.56 17.62 -14.83
C THR A 248 -17.45 17.20 -16.28
N TYR A 249 -17.72 15.93 -16.56
CA TYR A 249 -17.74 15.40 -17.91
C TYR A 249 -18.95 15.95 -18.68
N PRO A 250 -18.90 16.01 -20.02
CA PRO A 250 -20.01 16.52 -20.83
C PRO A 250 -21.35 15.81 -20.61
N ASN A 251 -21.33 14.54 -20.20
CA ASN A 251 -22.54 13.76 -19.89
C ASN A 251 -23.08 13.99 -18.46
N GLY A 252 -22.45 14.86 -17.67
CA GLY A 252 -22.84 15.17 -16.30
C GLY A 252 -22.06 14.42 -15.21
N ASP A 253 -21.27 13.39 -15.56
CA ASP A 253 -20.49 12.63 -14.58
C ASP A 253 -19.46 13.53 -13.87
N ALA A 254 -19.19 13.21 -12.61
CA ALA A 254 -18.18 13.86 -11.81
C ALA A 254 -16.80 13.20 -12.01
N GLY A 255 -15.78 14.04 -12.25
CA GLY A 255 -14.39 13.66 -12.12
C GLY A 255 -13.81 14.17 -10.81
N VAL A 256 -13.10 13.31 -10.08
CA VAL A 256 -12.33 13.72 -8.90
C VAL A 256 -10.94 13.09 -8.97
N ALA A 257 -9.92 13.90 -8.72
CA ALA A 257 -8.57 13.42 -8.49
C ALA A 257 -8.10 13.84 -7.12
N ILE A 258 -7.50 12.92 -6.37
CA ILE A 258 -6.94 13.20 -5.06
C ILE A 258 -5.45 12.92 -5.15
N LEU A 259 -4.65 13.92 -4.78
CA LEU A 259 -3.21 13.83 -4.56
C LEU A 259 -2.93 13.85 -3.06
N GLN A 260 -1.91 13.12 -2.60
CA GLN A 260 -1.68 12.93 -1.17
C GLN A 260 -0.21 12.98 -0.80
N SER A 261 0.07 13.47 0.40
CA SER A 261 1.43 13.66 0.91
C SER A 261 2.11 12.37 1.39
N ARG A 262 1.33 11.32 1.70
CA ARG A 262 1.81 10.07 2.32
C ARG A 262 1.14 8.85 1.67
N PRO A 263 1.68 7.64 1.86
CA PRO A 263 0.93 6.41 1.61
C PRO A 263 -0.44 6.50 2.28
N TRP A 264 -1.48 6.01 1.65
CA TRP A 264 -2.87 6.20 2.07
C TRP A 264 -3.66 4.93 1.74
N GLN A 265 -4.73 4.66 2.48
CA GLN A 265 -5.55 3.47 2.25
C GLN A 265 -6.47 3.69 1.04
N GLY A 266 -7.24 4.76 1.02
CA GLY A 266 -8.31 4.94 0.06
C GLY A 266 -9.19 6.15 0.37
N TYR A 267 -10.16 6.43 -0.48
CA TYR A 267 -11.16 7.47 -0.27
C TYR A 267 -12.56 7.02 -0.65
N THR A 268 -13.57 7.56 0.04
CA THR A 268 -14.99 7.40 -0.31
C THR A 268 -15.48 8.59 -1.10
N LEU A 269 -16.36 8.35 -2.08
CA LEU A 269 -16.93 9.39 -2.94
C LEU A 269 -18.27 9.94 -2.45
N THR A 270 -18.92 9.22 -1.53
CA THR A 270 -20.25 9.52 -0.98
C THR A 270 -20.25 9.29 0.53
N GLU A 271 -21.15 9.95 1.24
CA GLU A 271 -21.31 9.81 2.70
C GLU A 271 -21.59 8.36 3.13
N ILE A 272 -22.42 7.65 2.35
CA ILE A 272 -22.80 6.25 2.61
C ILE A 272 -21.59 5.31 2.37
N GLY A 273 -20.52 5.78 1.71
CA GLY A 273 -19.32 4.99 1.44
C GLY A 273 -19.54 3.82 0.48
N SER A 274 -20.65 3.84 -0.27
CA SER A 274 -21.01 2.80 -1.25
C SER A 274 -20.03 2.77 -2.42
N ALA A 275 -19.50 3.93 -2.82
CA ALA A 275 -18.49 4.08 -3.85
C ALA A 275 -17.16 4.54 -3.22
N ARG A 276 -16.09 3.77 -3.43
CA ARG A 276 -14.77 4.09 -2.88
C ARG A 276 -13.66 3.60 -3.77
N VAL A 277 -12.49 4.21 -3.61
CA VAL A 277 -11.27 3.82 -4.31
C VAL A 277 -10.18 3.59 -3.30
N ARG A 278 -9.49 2.47 -3.43
CA ARG A 278 -8.34 2.09 -2.61
C ARG A 278 -7.07 2.27 -3.43
N GLY A 279 -6.02 2.74 -2.76
CA GLY A 279 -4.66 2.67 -3.30
C GLY A 279 -4.13 1.23 -3.37
N VAL A 280 -2.83 1.09 -3.57
CA VAL A 280 -2.16 -0.22 -3.63
C VAL A 280 -2.04 -0.94 -2.29
N TRP A 281 -2.34 -0.27 -1.17
CA TRP A 281 -2.01 -0.77 0.16
C TRP A 281 -3.03 -1.79 0.68
N ARG A 282 -2.51 -2.92 1.14
CA ARG A 282 -3.20 -3.89 1.99
C ARG A 282 -2.44 -4.04 3.30
N PHE A 283 -3.05 -4.75 4.24
CA PHE A 283 -2.53 -4.86 5.60
C PHE A 283 -2.51 -6.30 6.06
N TYR A 284 -1.58 -6.63 6.92
CA TYR A 284 -1.58 -7.84 7.74
C TYR A 284 -1.17 -7.44 9.15
N THR A 285 -1.25 -8.37 10.10
CA THR A 285 -0.79 -8.16 11.47
C THR A 285 0.26 -9.17 11.81
N ALA A 286 1.21 -8.77 12.64
CA ALA A 286 2.26 -9.65 13.06
C ALA A 286 2.74 -9.30 14.46
N ARG A 287 3.16 -10.34 15.18
CA ARG A 287 3.73 -10.22 16.51
C ARG A 287 5.17 -9.71 16.49
N HIS A 288 5.58 -9.11 17.60
CA HIS A 288 6.96 -8.72 17.82
C HIS A 288 7.74 -9.87 18.46
N THR A 289 8.51 -10.61 17.66
CA THR A 289 9.20 -11.83 18.13
C THR A 289 10.23 -11.61 19.23
N GLY A 290 10.71 -10.38 19.43
CA GLY A 290 11.56 -10.04 20.59
C GLY A 290 10.88 -10.26 21.95
N TRP A 291 9.56 -10.32 21.97
CA TRP A 291 8.75 -10.61 23.15
C TRP A 291 8.29 -12.08 23.22
N ASP A 292 8.74 -12.97 22.34
CA ASP A 292 8.32 -14.38 22.38
C ASP A 292 8.85 -15.10 23.64
N THR A 293 9.99 -14.64 24.19
CA THR A 293 10.63 -15.20 25.38
C THR A 293 10.90 -14.11 26.41
N LEU A 294 10.57 -14.39 27.67
CA LEU A 294 10.97 -13.58 28.82
C LEU A 294 12.12 -14.25 29.57
N VAL A 295 13.08 -13.44 29.98
CA VAL A 295 14.22 -13.83 30.80
C VAL A 295 13.96 -13.33 32.22
N THR A 296 14.01 -14.25 33.18
CA THR A 296 13.95 -13.97 34.61
C THR A 296 15.36 -14.06 35.18
N SER A 297 15.94 -12.93 35.54
CA SER A 297 17.29 -12.80 36.06
C SER A 297 17.27 -12.69 37.57
N THR A 298 18.03 -13.54 38.26
CA THR A 298 18.19 -13.55 39.73
C THR A 298 19.67 -13.54 40.08
N ARG A 299 19.99 -13.35 41.37
CA ARG A 299 21.38 -13.49 41.85
C ARG A 299 22.04 -14.83 41.48
N ASN A 300 21.24 -15.90 41.34
CA ASN A 300 21.75 -17.25 41.12
C ASN A 300 21.80 -17.67 39.64
N GLY A 301 21.32 -16.81 38.74
CA GLY A 301 21.29 -17.05 37.30
C GLY A 301 19.97 -16.67 36.64
N GLU A 302 19.87 -17.03 35.37
CA GLU A 302 18.73 -16.71 34.50
C GLU A 302 17.86 -17.94 34.22
N THR A 303 16.56 -17.72 34.08
CA THR A 303 15.62 -18.71 33.52
C THR A 303 14.88 -18.09 32.36
N ARG A 304 14.64 -18.87 31.30
CA ARG A 304 13.89 -18.44 30.10
C ARG A 304 12.53 -19.12 30.08
N THR A 305 11.48 -18.35 29.85
CA THR A 305 10.10 -18.83 29.73
C THR A 305 9.43 -18.23 28.51
N GLN A 306 8.49 -18.96 27.91
CA GLN A 306 7.64 -18.41 26.87
C GLN A 306 6.85 -17.23 27.45
N SER A 307 6.73 -16.14 26.68
CA SER A 307 5.97 -14.98 27.11
C SER A 307 4.48 -15.21 26.95
N ASP A 308 3.73 -14.83 27.98
CA ASP A 308 2.27 -14.70 27.94
C ASP A 308 1.84 -13.30 27.47
N ALA A 309 2.79 -12.44 27.11
CA ALA A 309 2.53 -11.09 26.60
C ALA A 309 3.40 -10.79 25.37
N ILE A 310 2.75 -10.76 24.22
CA ILE A 310 3.29 -10.66 22.88
C ILE A 310 2.58 -9.50 22.14
N PRO A 311 3.24 -8.34 21.95
CA PRO A 311 2.64 -7.22 21.25
C PRO A 311 2.49 -7.53 19.76
N VAL A 312 1.38 -7.06 19.17
CA VAL A 312 1.05 -7.22 17.75
C VAL A 312 0.96 -5.85 17.08
N SER A 313 1.51 -5.75 15.88
CA SER A 313 1.52 -4.52 15.09
C SER A 313 0.90 -4.69 13.71
N VAL A 314 0.46 -3.59 13.11
CA VAL A 314 -0.08 -3.59 11.74
C VAL A 314 1.05 -3.38 10.76
N HIS A 315 1.07 -4.19 9.72
CA HIS A 315 2.00 -4.06 8.60
C HIS A 315 1.23 -3.66 7.35
N ALA A 316 1.80 -2.77 6.53
CA ALA A 316 1.24 -2.35 5.26
C ALA A 316 2.15 -2.74 4.10
N TYR A 317 1.57 -3.28 3.04
CA TYR A 317 2.30 -3.74 1.87
C TYR A 317 1.57 -3.37 0.56
N PRO A 318 2.29 -3.15 -0.54
CA PRO A 318 1.70 -2.97 -1.86
C PRO A 318 1.20 -4.32 -2.39
N SER A 319 -0.11 -4.42 -2.60
CA SER A 319 -0.76 -5.61 -3.14
C SER A 319 -0.58 -5.73 -4.65
N ARG A 320 -0.41 -6.96 -5.13
CA ARG A 320 -0.34 -7.27 -6.57
C ARG A 320 -1.61 -6.86 -7.35
N ILE A 321 -2.76 -6.79 -6.68
CA ILE A 321 -4.03 -6.34 -7.28
C ILE A 321 -3.96 -4.87 -7.74
N GLY A 322 -3.10 -4.05 -7.11
CA GLY A 322 -3.01 -2.63 -7.40
C GLY A 322 -4.16 -1.81 -6.81
N PRO A 323 -4.39 -0.58 -7.31
CA PRO A 323 -5.51 0.25 -6.90
C PRO A 323 -6.84 -0.35 -7.38
N VAL A 324 -7.87 -0.24 -6.55
CA VAL A 324 -9.19 -0.87 -6.81
C VAL A 324 -10.31 0.11 -6.53
N ALA A 325 -11.26 0.19 -7.46
CA ALA A 325 -12.54 0.84 -7.23
C ALA A 325 -13.59 -0.18 -6.77
N GLU A 326 -14.39 0.21 -5.78
CA GLU A 326 -15.47 -0.58 -5.20
C GLU A 326 -16.79 0.21 -5.32
N PRO A 327 -17.92 -0.46 -5.65
CA PRO A 327 -18.04 -1.88 -5.94
C PRO A 327 -17.40 -2.24 -7.28
N VAL A 328 -16.95 -3.49 -7.43
CA VAL A 328 -16.30 -3.92 -8.67
C VAL A 328 -17.33 -3.89 -9.81
N ARG A 329 -16.96 -3.30 -10.96
CA ARG A 329 -17.76 -3.11 -12.18
C ARG A 329 -18.83 -2.01 -12.14
N THR A 330 -19.47 -1.77 -11.01
CA THR A 330 -20.55 -0.76 -10.89
C THR A 330 -20.15 0.48 -10.10
N GLY A 331 -18.95 0.46 -9.52
CA GLY A 331 -18.36 1.60 -8.83
C GLY A 331 -17.68 2.58 -9.78
N PRO A 332 -16.91 3.53 -9.22
CA PRO A 332 -16.20 4.54 -10.01
C PRO A 332 -15.17 3.90 -10.94
N GLU A 333 -14.92 4.53 -12.08
CA GLU A 333 -13.86 4.15 -13.00
C GLU A 333 -12.56 4.84 -12.61
N ILE A 334 -11.48 4.08 -12.39
CA ILE A 334 -10.14 4.66 -12.22
C ILE A 334 -9.64 5.13 -13.59
N VAL A 335 -9.47 6.43 -13.74
CA VAL A 335 -9.05 7.07 -14.99
C VAL A 335 -7.54 7.15 -15.09
N GLU A 336 -6.87 7.52 -13.98
CA GLU A 336 -5.43 7.69 -13.96
C GLU A 336 -4.87 7.54 -12.54
N THR A 337 -3.61 7.11 -12.44
CA THR A 337 -2.90 6.98 -11.17
C THR A 337 -1.51 7.58 -11.29
N TRP A 338 -1.08 8.30 -10.28
CA TRP A 338 0.23 8.94 -10.21
C TRP A 338 1.02 8.43 -9.01
N GLY A 339 2.33 8.32 -9.19
CA GLY A 339 3.25 8.04 -8.10
C GLY A 339 4.66 7.77 -8.61
N ILE A 340 5.45 7.14 -7.76
CA ILE A 340 6.85 6.83 -8.03
C ILE A 340 7.01 5.32 -8.22
N ASN A 341 7.88 4.93 -9.15
CA ASN A 341 8.24 3.54 -9.32
C ASN A 341 9.17 3.11 -8.18
N ARG A 342 8.85 1.98 -7.56
CA ARG A 342 9.62 1.34 -6.48
C ARG A 342 9.88 -0.12 -6.81
N SER A 343 10.96 -0.68 -6.29
CA SER A 343 11.21 -2.12 -6.33
C SER A 343 10.25 -2.87 -5.42
N SER A 344 10.04 -4.15 -5.67
CA SER A 344 9.23 -5.01 -4.79
C SER A 344 9.80 -5.02 -3.36
N PRO A 345 8.95 -4.95 -2.32
CA PRO A 345 9.38 -5.05 -0.93
C PRO A 345 9.40 -6.48 -0.39
N THR A 346 9.20 -7.52 -1.23
CA THR A 346 9.19 -8.94 -0.79
C THR A 346 10.34 -9.30 0.15
N PRO A 347 11.61 -8.87 -0.08
CA PRO A 347 12.71 -9.20 0.83
C PRO A 347 12.58 -8.63 2.26
N THR A 348 11.63 -7.72 2.51
CA THR A 348 11.42 -7.08 3.82
C THR A 348 10.30 -7.69 4.64
N LEU A 349 9.50 -8.59 4.06
CA LEU A 349 8.35 -9.19 4.75
C LEU A 349 8.82 -10.22 5.78
N GLY A 350 9.82 -11.03 5.45
CA GLY A 350 10.19 -12.23 6.21
C GLY A 350 9.82 -13.48 5.43
N GLU A 351 10.48 -14.60 5.72
CA GLU A 351 10.24 -15.86 5.01
C GLU A 351 8.91 -16.52 5.38
N ASP A 352 8.42 -16.27 6.60
CA ASP A 352 7.17 -16.80 7.14
C ASP A 352 5.95 -15.90 6.89
N VAL A 353 6.01 -15.03 5.87
CA VAL A 353 4.88 -14.15 5.49
C VAL A 353 4.35 -14.54 4.11
N HIS A 354 3.17 -15.15 4.07
CA HIS A 354 2.49 -15.67 2.89
C HIS A 354 1.32 -14.78 2.45
N ILE A 355 1.64 -13.67 1.76
CA ILE A 355 0.65 -12.67 1.28
C ILE A 355 0.82 -12.32 -0.21
N ASP A 356 -0.24 -11.78 -0.84
CA ASP A 356 -0.24 -11.34 -2.25
C ASP A 356 0.43 -9.96 -2.47
N VAL A 357 1.71 -9.88 -2.14
CA VAL A 357 2.58 -8.71 -2.37
C VAL A 357 3.02 -8.61 -3.83
N VAL A 358 3.25 -7.39 -4.34
CA VAL A 358 3.91 -7.19 -5.64
C VAL A 358 5.28 -7.88 -5.68
N ASN A 359 5.53 -8.71 -6.68
CA ASN A 359 6.79 -9.45 -6.86
C ASN A 359 7.77 -8.78 -7.85
N HIS A 360 7.34 -7.70 -8.50
CA HIS A 360 8.14 -6.87 -9.41
C HIS A 360 8.07 -5.39 -8.99
N SER A 361 8.74 -4.52 -9.74
CA SER A 361 8.60 -3.08 -9.53
C SER A 361 7.14 -2.64 -9.65
N TYR A 362 6.71 -1.72 -8.81
CA TYR A 362 5.36 -1.21 -8.77
C TYR A 362 5.36 0.32 -8.71
N THR A 363 4.31 0.95 -9.22
CA THR A 363 4.09 2.39 -9.07
C THR A 363 3.27 2.63 -7.82
N THR A 364 3.74 3.50 -6.93
CA THR A 364 2.93 3.94 -5.80
C THR A 364 1.70 4.71 -6.29
N THR A 365 0.69 4.82 -5.44
CA THR A 365 -0.47 5.67 -5.70
C THR A 365 -0.35 6.90 -4.81
N TYR A 366 0.39 7.93 -5.21
CA TYR A 366 0.39 9.29 -4.62
C TYR A 366 -0.62 10.24 -5.28
N GLY A 367 -1.30 9.75 -6.31
CA GLY A 367 -2.51 10.35 -6.84
C GLY A 367 -3.42 9.32 -7.50
N VAL A 368 -4.73 9.52 -7.42
CA VAL A 368 -5.70 8.71 -8.18
C VAL A 368 -6.85 9.60 -8.65
N ALA A 369 -7.12 9.57 -9.96
CA ALA A 369 -8.27 10.18 -10.59
C ALA A 369 -9.32 9.14 -10.94
N VAL A 370 -10.57 9.48 -10.67
CA VAL A 370 -11.72 8.64 -10.96
C VAL A 370 -12.83 9.43 -11.64
N ARG A 371 -13.64 8.70 -12.40
CA ARG A 371 -14.91 9.13 -12.95
C ARG A 371 -16.03 8.39 -12.22
N ALA A 372 -17.04 9.13 -11.79
CA ALA A 372 -18.22 8.59 -11.12
C ALA A 372 -19.46 9.36 -11.54
N GLU A 373 -20.64 8.76 -11.44
CA GLU A 373 -21.90 9.45 -11.73
C GLU A 373 -22.08 10.69 -10.85
N GLN A 374 -21.76 10.58 -9.56
CA GLN A 374 -21.84 11.67 -8.59
C GLN A 374 -20.70 11.60 -7.57
N VAL A 375 -20.31 12.77 -7.06
CA VAL A 375 -19.34 12.91 -5.96
C VAL A 375 -19.88 13.94 -4.97
N ASP A 376 -20.01 13.52 -3.71
CA ASP A 376 -20.26 14.44 -2.61
C ASP A 376 -18.92 14.99 -2.11
N ARG A 377 -18.65 16.26 -2.44
CA ARG A 377 -17.39 16.92 -2.09
C ARG A 377 -17.26 17.18 -0.58
N GLN A 378 -18.37 17.29 0.13
CA GLN A 378 -18.38 17.56 1.58
C GLN A 378 -18.23 16.27 2.38
N ALA A 379 -18.74 15.16 1.85
CA ALA A 379 -18.59 13.83 2.44
C ALA A 379 -17.32 13.07 1.98
N LEU A 380 -16.47 13.72 1.17
CA LEU A 380 -15.21 13.14 0.73
C LEU A 380 -14.34 12.82 1.95
N HIS A 381 -13.93 11.57 2.07
CA HIS A 381 -13.12 11.10 3.19
C HIS A 381 -11.92 10.33 2.66
N VAL A 382 -10.71 10.71 3.07
CA VAL A 382 -9.46 10.06 2.67
C VAL A 382 -8.83 9.41 3.89
N ALA A 383 -8.78 8.07 3.88
CA ALA A 383 -8.26 7.27 4.97
C ALA A 383 -6.77 6.95 4.77
N GLY A 384 -6.01 6.99 5.86
CA GLY A 384 -4.60 6.66 5.87
C GLY A 384 -4.28 5.18 6.09
N ILE A 385 -2.99 4.85 6.01
CA ILE A 385 -2.47 3.51 6.33
C ILE A 385 -2.25 3.30 7.83
N VAL A 386 -2.28 4.36 8.64
CA VAL A 386 -2.30 4.27 10.10
C VAL A 386 -3.75 4.36 10.58
N ARG A 387 -4.16 3.40 11.40
CA ARG A 387 -5.55 3.29 11.84
C ARG A 387 -5.99 4.56 12.58
N GLY A 388 -7.15 5.08 12.20
CA GLY A 388 -7.76 6.25 12.84
C GLY A 388 -7.20 7.59 12.35
N VAL A 389 -6.17 7.59 11.50
CA VAL A 389 -5.62 8.81 10.90
C VAL A 389 -6.22 9.04 9.52
N ASN A 390 -6.92 10.16 9.38
CA ASN A 390 -7.54 10.60 8.14
C ASN A 390 -6.79 11.79 7.57
N ALA A 391 -6.93 12.02 6.27
CA ALA A 391 -6.28 13.16 5.65
C ALA A 391 -6.96 14.47 6.06
N THR A 392 -6.13 15.50 6.26
CA THR A 392 -6.62 16.88 6.15
C THR A 392 -6.85 17.20 4.67
N ILE A 393 -8.10 17.42 4.28
CA ILE A 393 -8.47 17.76 2.90
C ILE A 393 -8.36 19.27 2.73
N PHE A 394 -7.41 19.70 1.90
CA PHE A 394 -7.23 21.12 1.61
C PHE A 394 -8.33 21.63 0.67
N GLN A 395 -8.76 22.86 0.91
CA GLN A 395 -9.73 23.51 0.03
C GLN A 395 -9.13 23.68 -1.38
N PRO A 396 -9.89 23.36 -2.45
CA PRO A 396 -9.41 23.51 -3.81
C PRO A 396 -9.06 24.97 -4.10
N GLN A 397 -7.83 25.23 -4.52
CA GLN A 397 -7.40 26.56 -4.95
C GLN A 397 -8.01 26.94 -6.31
N ALA A 398 -7.93 28.22 -6.68
CA ALA A 398 -8.33 28.69 -8.01
C ALA A 398 -7.63 27.87 -9.11
N GLY A 399 -8.42 27.30 -10.02
CA GLY A 399 -7.90 26.36 -11.01
C GLY A 399 -7.65 24.96 -10.46
N SER A 400 -8.39 24.50 -9.45
CA SER A 400 -8.48 23.06 -9.10
C SER A 400 -9.66 22.36 -9.80
N THR A 401 -10.61 23.16 -10.30
CA THR A 401 -11.67 22.68 -11.20
C THR A 401 -11.19 22.75 -12.65
N ARG A 402 -11.43 21.69 -13.41
CA ARG A 402 -11.08 21.54 -14.83
C ARG A 402 -12.35 21.54 -15.68
N HIS A 403 -12.32 22.28 -16.77
CA HIS A 403 -13.42 22.29 -17.74
C HIS A 403 -13.19 21.20 -18.78
N LEU A 404 -13.95 20.11 -18.71
CA LEU A 404 -13.93 19.07 -19.75
C LEU A 404 -14.94 19.44 -20.84
N ARG A 405 -14.48 19.36 -22.09
CA ARG A 405 -15.28 19.70 -23.28
C ARG A 405 -15.27 18.56 -24.27
N GLU A 406 -16.31 18.53 -25.11
CA GLU A 406 -16.33 17.66 -26.27
C GLU A 406 -15.39 18.17 -27.36
N SER A 407 -14.76 17.22 -28.05
CA SER A 407 -13.97 17.46 -29.23
C SER A 407 -14.67 16.85 -30.45
N SER A 408 -14.51 17.50 -31.60
CA SER A 408 -15.00 17.04 -32.90
C SER A 408 -13.81 16.64 -33.76
N LEU A 409 -13.77 15.36 -34.15
CA LEU A 409 -12.80 14.83 -35.10
C LEU A 409 -13.51 14.53 -36.40
N THR A 410 -12.91 14.95 -37.51
CA THR A 410 -13.38 14.59 -38.85
C THR A 410 -12.23 13.99 -39.64
N ALA A 411 -12.54 13.00 -40.49
CA ALA A 411 -11.58 12.31 -41.33
C ALA A 411 -12.08 12.31 -42.78
N THR A 412 -11.29 12.86 -43.70
CA THR A 412 -11.69 13.06 -45.10
C THR A 412 -10.60 12.61 -46.06
N VAL A 413 -10.95 11.88 -47.12
CA VAL A 413 -9.98 11.51 -48.15
C VAL A 413 -9.71 12.73 -49.02
N LEU A 414 -8.46 13.22 -49.02
CA LEU A 414 -8.02 14.32 -49.89
C LEU A 414 -7.70 13.83 -51.30
N SER A 415 -6.99 12.70 -51.39
CA SER A 415 -6.58 12.08 -52.64
C SER A 415 -6.41 10.58 -52.44
N GLN A 416 -6.61 9.80 -53.50
CA GLN A 416 -6.37 8.35 -53.47
C GLN A 416 -5.94 7.85 -54.84
N ASN A 417 -5.12 6.80 -54.85
CA ASN A 417 -4.69 6.10 -56.05
C ASN A 417 -4.82 4.58 -55.85
N VAL A 418 -4.20 3.79 -56.72
CA VAL A 418 -4.30 2.32 -56.69
C VAL A 418 -3.60 1.68 -55.49
N SER A 419 -2.70 2.39 -54.82
CA SER A 419 -1.84 1.88 -53.74
C SER A 419 -1.99 2.60 -52.40
N ALA A 420 -2.55 3.82 -52.37
CA ALA A 420 -2.66 4.60 -51.15
C ALA A 420 -3.76 5.68 -51.21
N ALA A 421 -4.22 6.10 -50.04
CA ALA A 421 -5.04 7.30 -49.85
C ALA A 421 -4.41 8.27 -48.86
N THR A 422 -4.47 9.56 -49.19
CA THR A 422 -4.12 10.66 -48.30
C THR A 422 -5.39 11.12 -47.60
N VAL A 423 -5.40 11.06 -46.27
CA VAL A 423 -6.52 11.45 -45.42
C VAL A 423 -6.16 12.69 -44.63
N ARG A 424 -7.07 13.66 -44.57
CA ARG A 424 -7.02 14.81 -43.68
C ARG A 424 -7.84 14.51 -42.44
N LEU A 425 -7.18 14.65 -41.29
CA LEU A 425 -7.78 14.66 -39.96
C LEU A 425 -7.91 16.10 -39.50
N GLU A 426 -9.07 16.47 -38.97
CA GLU A 426 -9.31 17.80 -38.41
C GLU A 426 -9.98 17.68 -37.05
N LEU A 427 -9.32 18.22 -36.02
CA LEU A 427 -9.70 18.16 -34.62
C LEU A 427 -10.02 19.57 -34.09
N ARG A 428 -11.22 19.74 -33.53
CA ARG A 428 -11.73 21.02 -33.04
C ARG A 428 -12.43 20.90 -31.70
N ASP A 429 -12.42 21.97 -30.93
CA ASP A 429 -13.29 22.16 -29.77
C ASP A 429 -14.75 22.26 -30.24
N ASN A 430 -15.63 21.38 -29.76
CA ASN A 430 -17.01 21.29 -30.24
C ASN A 430 -17.86 22.50 -29.86
N GLN A 431 -17.49 23.22 -28.79
CA GLN A 431 -18.23 24.37 -28.28
C GLN A 431 -17.84 25.67 -28.99
N THR A 432 -16.56 25.86 -29.25
CA THR A 432 -16.00 27.13 -29.78
C THR A 432 -15.60 27.04 -31.25
N GLY A 433 -15.45 25.83 -31.80
CA GLY A 433 -14.90 25.61 -33.13
C GLY A 433 -13.39 25.86 -33.25
N ALA A 434 -12.71 26.21 -32.16
CA ALA A 434 -11.28 26.47 -32.16
C ALA A 434 -10.48 25.19 -32.52
N PRO A 435 -9.38 25.31 -33.29
CA PRO A 435 -8.52 24.17 -33.59
C PRO A 435 -7.83 23.65 -32.33
N ILE A 436 -7.69 22.33 -32.20
CA ILE A 436 -6.93 21.69 -31.13
C ILE A 436 -5.56 21.30 -31.68
N ASP A 437 -4.51 21.95 -31.18
CA ASP A 437 -3.11 21.71 -31.55
C ASP A 437 -2.49 20.66 -30.63
N LEU A 438 -2.05 19.54 -31.21
CA LEU A 438 -1.39 18.45 -30.47
C LEU A 438 0.13 18.48 -30.63
N SER A 439 0.66 19.35 -31.51
CA SER A 439 2.10 19.49 -31.76
C SER A 439 2.82 20.32 -30.69
N GLN A 440 2.07 21.07 -29.88
CA GLN A 440 2.62 21.70 -28.70
C GLN A 440 2.49 20.77 -27.51
N GLU A 441 3.64 20.36 -26.97
CA GLU A 441 3.66 19.97 -25.56
C GLU A 441 3.12 21.16 -24.77
N GLN A 442 1.95 21.01 -24.13
CA GLN A 442 1.43 21.99 -23.19
C GLN A 442 2.34 22.01 -21.95
N ARG A 443 3.56 22.56 -22.10
CA ARG A 443 4.50 22.77 -21.01
C ARG A 443 4.04 23.99 -20.22
N GLY A 444 3.21 23.71 -19.23
CA GLY A 444 2.83 24.71 -18.26
C GLY A 444 1.92 24.15 -17.20
N ARG A 445 2.45 23.37 -16.24
CA ARG A 445 2.17 23.43 -14.78
C ARG A 445 2.74 22.20 -14.02
N PRO A 446 2.94 22.31 -12.69
CA PRO A 446 3.83 21.43 -11.90
C PRO A 446 3.38 19.96 -11.70
N LEU A 447 2.26 19.53 -12.30
CA LEU A 447 1.50 18.37 -11.80
C LEU A 447 1.33 17.21 -12.80
N ALA A 448 1.85 17.30 -14.04
CA ALA A 448 1.64 16.24 -15.01
C ALA A 448 2.95 15.85 -15.72
N GLN A 449 3.42 14.63 -15.43
CA GLN A 449 4.22 13.83 -16.37
C GLN A 449 3.29 13.02 -17.29
N SER A 450 2.08 13.52 -17.56
CA SER A 450 1.13 12.83 -18.42
C SER A 450 1.53 13.03 -19.88
N PRO A 451 1.47 11.99 -20.73
CA PRO A 451 1.74 12.12 -22.16
C PRO A 451 0.82 13.14 -22.83
N ALA A 452 1.33 13.82 -23.86
CA ALA A 452 0.52 14.68 -24.72
C ALA A 452 -0.59 13.89 -25.43
N GLY A 453 -1.67 14.57 -25.79
CA GLY A 453 -2.75 13.97 -26.57
C GLY A 453 -2.31 13.67 -28.01
N TYR A 454 -2.91 12.64 -28.63
CA TYR A 454 -2.58 12.19 -29.98
C TYR A 454 -3.79 11.55 -30.67
N ILE A 455 -3.74 11.37 -31.99
CA ILE A 455 -4.76 10.64 -32.76
C ILE A 455 -4.17 9.32 -33.23
N VAL A 456 -4.92 8.22 -33.08
CA VAL A 456 -4.59 6.92 -33.66
C VAL A 456 -5.43 6.68 -34.89
N ILE A 457 -4.82 6.32 -36.02
CA ILE A 457 -5.52 5.84 -37.22
C ILE A 457 -4.72 4.73 -37.88
N GLY A 458 -5.31 3.54 -38.02
CA GLY A 458 -4.55 2.36 -38.44
C GLY A 458 -3.47 2.01 -37.41
N ASP A 459 -2.22 1.93 -37.85
CA ASP A 459 -1.03 1.69 -37.04
C ASP A 459 -0.24 2.98 -36.72
N GLN A 460 -0.80 4.16 -36.99
CA GLN A 460 -0.09 5.43 -36.91
C GLN A 460 -0.57 6.30 -35.74
N HIS A 461 0.40 6.89 -35.04
CA HIS A 461 0.18 7.98 -34.08
C HIS A 461 0.40 9.32 -34.80
N VAL A 462 -0.58 10.21 -34.69
CA VAL A 462 -0.65 11.44 -35.47
C VAL A 462 -0.98 12.62 -34.57
N GLU A 463 -0.26 13.72 -34.75
CA GLU A 463 -0.49 14.99 -34.06
C GLU A 463 -1.03 16.03 -35.04
N THR A 464 -2.01 16.81 -34.62
CA THR A 464 -2.48 17.98 -35.35
C THR A 464 -1.56 19.17 -35.13
N ASN A 465 -1.43 20.00 -36.17
CA ASN A 465 -0.71 21.28 -36.07
C ASN A 465 -1.58 22.38 -35.42
N ARG A 466 -1.05 23.60 -35.35
CA ARG A 466 -1.74 24.83 -34.88
C ARG A 466 -3.11 25.11 -35.49
N SER A 467 -3.38 24.60 -36.69
CA SER A 467 -4.68 24.74 -37.36
C SER A 467 -5.64 23.59 -37.04
N GLY A 468 -5.26 22.67 -36.15
CA GLY A 468 -6.06 21.52 -35.77
C GLY A 468 -6.09 20.44 -36.83
N VAL A 469 -5.11 20.42 -37.74
CA VAL A 469 -5.10 19.53 -38.91
C VAL A 469 -3.89 18.62 -38.91
N ALA A 470 -4.11 17.36 -39.27
CA ALA A 470 -3.06 16.42 -39.62
C ALA A 470 -3.37 15.73 -40.96
N VAL A 471 -2.32 15.32 -41.68
CA VAL A 471 -2.46 14.62 -42.97
C VAL A 471 -1.70 13.31 -42.88
N VAL A 472 -2.38 12.22 -43.22
CA VAL A 472 -1.91 10.85 -43.04
C VAL A 472 -2.05 10.05 -44.32
N THR A 473 -1.13 9.12 -44.58
CA THR A 473 -1.18 8.25 -45.76
C THR A 473 -1.48 6.81 -45.35
N LEU A 474 -2.55 6.25 -45.91
CA LEU A 474 -3.01 4.89 -45.67
C LEU A 474 -2.73 4.04 -46.91
N THR A 475 -2.05 2.91 -46.75
CA THR A 475 -1.57 2.07 -47.87
C THR A 475 -2.41 0.81 -48.12
N GLN A 476 -3.28 0.45 -47.18
CA GLN A 476 -4.19 -0.68 -47.33
C GLN A 476 -5.63 -0.19 -47.54
N PRO A 477 -6.37 -0.70 -48.53
CA PRO A 477 -7.76 -0.33 -48.71
C PRO A 477 -8.63 -0.85 -47.56
N GLY A 478 -9.58 -0.04 -47.11
CA GLY A 478 -10.43 -0.43 -45.99
C GLY A 478 -11.20 0.70 -45.35
N ILE A 479 -11.82 0.40 -44.21
CA ILE A 479 -12.43 1.36 -43.30
C ILE A 479 -11.45 1.58 -42.16
N TYR A 480 -11.14 2.85 -41.88
CA TYR A 480 -10.25 3.27 -40.82
C TYR A 480 -11.01 4.12 -39.83
N THR A 481 -10.84 3.84 -38.55
CA THR A 481 -11.36 4.68 -37.47
C THR A 481 -10.20 5.45 -36.87
N ALA A 482 -10.23 6.78 -37.03
CA ALA A 482 -9.39 7.70 -36.30
C ALA A 482 -9.96 7.90 -34.89
N GLN A 483 -9.14 7.75 -33.85
CA GLN A 483 -9.53 7.97 -32.46
C GLN A 483 -8.60 9.02 -31.83
N TYR A 484 -9.17 10.10 -31.33
CA TYR A 484 -8.42 11.11 -30.60
C TYR A 484 -8.28 10.71 -29.13
N GLN A 485 -7.05 10.46 -28.70
CA GLN A 485 -6.68 10.24 -27.32
C GLN A 485 -6.28 11.58 -26.66
N PRO A 486 -7.13 12.15 -25.77
CA PRO A 486 -6.78 13.37 -25.07
C PRO A 486 -5.69 13.13 -24.02
N GLU A 487 -4.97 14.19 -23.69
CA GLU A 487 -4.11 14.23 -22.49
C GLU A 487 -4.94 14.16 -21.20
N SER A 488 -4.27 13.95 -20.06
CA SER A 488 -4.92 13.97 -18.75
C SER A 488 -5.68 15.27 -18.51
N TRP A 489 -6.92 15.18 -18.05
CA TRP A 489 -7.72 16.36 -17.72
C TRP A 489 -7.13 17.18 -16.57
N LEU A 490 -6.19 16.64 -15.78
CA LEU A 490 -5.45 17.43 -14.79
C LEU A 490 -4.40 18.34 -15.42
N GLY A 491 -3.80 17.92 -16.52
CA GLY A 491 -2.75 18.64 -17.24
C GLY A 491 -3.27 19.80 -18.10
N ALA A 492 -4.51 19.69 -18.60
CA ALA A 492 -5.08 20.63 -19.58
C ALA A 492 -6.25 21.46 -19.02
N ASN A 493 -6.36 22.72 -19.44
CA ASN A 493 -7.56 23.52 -19.19
C ASN A 493 -7.81 24.53 -20.34
N PRO A 494 -8.82 24.32 -21.21
CA PRO A 494 -9.80 23.23 -21.16
C PRO A 494 -9.17 21.86 -21.41
N ALA A 495 -9.77 20.83 -20.82
CA ALA A 495 -9.47 19.44 -21.13
C ALA A 495 -10.53 18.90 -22.10
N TYR A 496 -10.20 17.83 -22.83
CA TYR A 496 -11.10 17.25 -23.83
C TYR A 496 -11.42 15.79 -23.56
N VAL A 497 -12.62 15.36 -23.94
CA VAL A 497 -12.98 13.93 -23.98
C VAL A 497 -12.61 13.32 -25.33
N ARG A 498 -12.44 11.99 -25.33
CA ARG A 498 -12.16 11.17 -26.52
C ARG A 498 -13.26 11.38 -27.57
N THR A 499 -12.87 11.43 -28.84
CA THR A 499 -13.79 11.42 -29.99
C THR A 499 -13.22 10.54 -31.10
N GLN A 500 -14.06 10.14 -32.05
CA GLN A 500 -13.64 9.29 -33.16
C GLN A 500 -14.32 9.66 -34.47
N ALA A 501 -13.65 9.38 -35.58
CA ALA A 501 -14.17 9.55 -36.93
C ALA A 501 -13.80 8.35 -37.79
N SER A 502 -14.68 7.94 -38.70
CA SER A 502 -14.39 6.86 -39.65
C SER A 502 -14.23 7.41 -41.06
N VAL A 503 -13.25 6.88 -41.78
CA VAL A 503 -13.03 7.15 -43.20
C VAL A 503 -12.87 5.84 -43.95
N ARG A 504 -13.39 5.77 -45.16
CA ARG A 504 -13.25 4.60 -46.04
C ARG A 504 -12.57 5.02 -47.32
N TRP A 505 -11.62 4.21 -47.78
CA TRP A 505 -11.03 4.38 -49.09
C TRP A 505 -10.83 3.02 -49.77
N HIS A 506 -10.86 3.02 -51.10
CA HIS A 506 -10.68 1.82 -51.89
C HIS A 506 -10.16 2.20 -53.29
N PRO A 507 -9.27 1.41 -53.92
CA PRO A 507 -8.77 1.66 -55.28
C PRO A 507 -9.90 1.88 -56.28
N LEU A 508 -10.95 1.05 -56.23
CA LEU A 508 -12.16 1.15 -57.06
C LEU A 508 -13.07 2.34 -56.72
N GLY A 509 -12.72 3.13 -55.71
CA GLY A 509 -13.34 4.43 -55.45
C GLY A 509 -12.89 5.52 -56.44
N THR A 510 -12.00 5.20 -57.38
CA THR A 510 -11.54 6.11 -58.44
C THR A 510 -11.75 5.52 -59.84
N LEU A 511 -11.93 6.38 -60.84
CA LEU A 511 -11.95 5.98 -62.27
C LEU A 511 -10.66 5.23 -62.65
N SER A 512 -9.50 5.70 -62.18
CA SER A 512 -8.22 5.04 -62.42
C SER A 512 -8.13 3.62 -61.85
N GLY A 513 -8.74 3.37 -60.69
CA GLY A 513 -8.79 2.03 -60.11
C GLY A 513 -9.67 1.08 -60.92
N TRP A 514 -10.79 1.57 -61.48
CA TRP A 514 -11.61 0.81 -62.42
C TRP A 514 -10.86 0.47 -63.70
N PHE A 515 -10.14 1.44 -64.29
CA PHE A 515 -9.30 1.18 -65.46
C PHE A 515 -8.22 0.14 -65.17
N ASN A 516 -7.54 0.23 -64.02
CA ASN A 516 -6.54 -0.75 -63.63
C ASN A 516 -7.15 -2.15 -63.40
N LEU A 517 -8.34 -2.24 -62.81
CA LEU A 517 -9.05 -3.51 -62.63
C LEU A 517 -9.37 -4.15 -63.99
N VAL A 518 -9.94 -3.38 -64.91
CA VAL A 518 -10.30 -3.86 -66.26
C VAL A 518 -9.05 -4.30 -67.02
N PHE A 519 -7.98 -3.50 -66.97
CA PHE A 519 -6.72 -3.82 -67.64
C PHE A 519 -6.06 -5.07 -67.05
N THR A 520 -5.94 -5.15 -65.73
CA THR A 520 -5.33 -6.29 -65.03
C THR A 520 -6.14 -7.57 -65.23
N THR A 521 -7.47 -7.48 -65.13
CA THR A 521 -8.36 -8.63 -65.36
C THR A 521 -8.34 -9.06 -66.82
N GLY A 522 -8.38 -8.12 -67.75
CA GLY A 522 -8.26 -8.39 -69.18
C GLY A 522 -6.94 -9.07 -69.53
N TRP A 523 -5.82 -8.62 -68.96
CA TRP A 523 -4.51 -9.23 -69.15
C TRP A 523 -4.43 -10.65 -68.53
N LYS A 524 -5.00 -10.86 -67.35
CA LYS A 524 -5.06 -12.18 -66.70
C LYS A 524 -5.98 -13.18 -67.42
N LEU A 525 -7.00 -12.69 -68.13
CA LEU A 525 -7.88 -13.51 -68.95
C LEU A 525 -7.30 -13.81 -70.34
N LEU A 526 -6.27 -13.08 -70.77
CA LEU A 526 -5.64 -13.22 -72.09
C LEU A 526 -5.13 -14.66 -72.37
N PRO A 527 -4.48 -15.38 -71.42
CA PRO A 527 -4.13 -16.79 -71.61
C PRO A 527 -5.34 -17.70 -71.82
N PHE A 528 -6.46 -17.45 -71.13
CA PHE A 528 -7.69 -18.22 -71.30
C PHE A 528 -8.35 -17.94 -72.65
N VAL A 529 -8.34 -16.69 -73.10
CA VAL A 529 -8.81 -16.31 -74.44
C VAL A 529 -7.94 -16.95 -75.51
N VAL A 530 -6.61 -16.96 -75.35
CA VAL A 530 -5.67 -17.62 -76.26
C VAL A 530 -5.88 -19.14 -76.24
N MET A 531 -6.06 -19.77 -75.07
CA MET A 531 -6.36 -21.20 -74.98
C MET A 531 -7.71 -21.55 -75.60
N PHE A 532 -8.74 -20.74 -75.38
CA PHE A 532 -10.05 -20.93 -75.99
C PHE A 532 -9.99 -20.80 -77.50
N TYR A 533 -9.27 -19.80 -78.02
CA TYR A 533 -9.04 -19.62 -79.45
C TYR A 533 -8.22 -20.77 -80.06
N ALA A 534 -7.13 -21.17 -79.40
CA ALA A 534 -6.31 -22.31 -79.82
C ALA A 534 -7.10 -23.63 -79.78
N GLY A 535 -7.93 -23.83 -78.75
CA GLY A 535 -8.83 -24.98 -78.60
C GLY A 535 -9.89 -25.03 -79.70
N GLN A 536 -10.53 -23.91 -80.03
CA GLN A 536 -11.44 -23.83 -81.19
C GLN A 536 -10.72 -24.10 -82.51
N ARG A 537 -9.48 -23.62 -82.68
CA ARG A 537 -8.70 -23.90 -83.89
C ARG A 537 -8.26 -25.37 -83.99
N LEU A 538 -7.91 -25.99 -82.87
CA LEU A 538 -7.60 -27.42 -82.77
C LEU A 538 -8.83 -28.28 -83.06
N LEU A 539 -10.00 -27.95 -82.51
CA LEU A 539 -11.26 -28.64 -82.82
C LEU A 539 -11.61 -28.59 -84.32
N ARG A 540 -11.39 -27.42 -84.95
CA ARG A 540 -11.52 -27.24 -86.41
C ARG A 540 -10.48 -28.03 -87.23
N MET A 541 -9.26 -28.20 -86.73
CA MET A 541 -8.22 -28.99 -87.42
C MET A 541 -8.44 -30.50 -87.29
N PHE A 542 -8.98 -30.98 -86.17
CA PHE A 542 -9.24 -32.41 -85.93
C PHE A 542 -10.64 -32.86 -86.41
N GLY A 543 -11.43 -31.99 -87.04
CA GLY A 543 -12.70 -32.37 -87.67
C GLY A 543 -13.78 -32.84 -86.68
N LEU A 544 -13.69 -32.45 -85.41
CA LEU A 544 -14.66 -32.83 -84.37
C LEU A 544 -15.91 -31.94 -84.35
N ASP A 545 -16.02 -30.96 -85.26
CA ASP A 545 -17.25 -30.17 -85.49
C ASP A 545 -18.45 -31.05 -85.92
N ARG A 546 -18.23 -32.36 -86.20
CA ARG A 546 -19.29 -33.36 -86.47
C ARG A 546 -19.96 -33.96 -85.23
N PHE A 547 -19.54 -33.64 -84.01
CA PHE A 547 -20.14 -34.23 -82.79
C PHE A 547 -20.80 -33.21 -81.83
N GLN A 548 -21.04 -31.98 -82.27
CA GLN A 548 -21.71 -30.94 -81.46
C GLN A 548 -23.13 -30.56 -81.95
N ASN A 549 -23.91 -31.53 -82.45
CA ASN A 549 -25.39 -31.51 -82.45
C ASN A 549 -25.86 -32.97 -82.58
N PRO A 550 -26.84 -33.44 -81.78
CA PRO A 550 -28.16 -32.83 -81.63
C PRO A 550 -28.32 -31.89 -80.43
#